data_AF-A0A1G0KAG8-F1
#
_entry.id   AF-A0A1G0KAG8-F1
#
_cell.length_a   1.000
_cell.length_b   1.000
_cell.length_c   1.000
_cell.angle_alpha   90.00
_cell.angle_beta   90.00
_cell.angle_gamma   90.00
#
_symmetry.space_group_name_H-M   'P 1'
#
loop_
_entity.id
_entity.type
_entity.pdbx_description
1 polymer ?
#
loop_
_entity_poly.entity_id
_entity_poly.type
_entity_poly.pdbx_seq_one_letter_code
_entity_poly.pdbx_strand_id
1 'polypeptide(L)'
;MLVNIYPFTWAPSCREGLDVFCGERFCSVTGDWHIAWEMNRHMVAFGGTSYILAAFVLPLLYGSWRMTLYHIVSGPFLAFVTTRNPNEFAAVWCLYSIGLLLVVAKTPVRKWLFVTRWPGYGWFGRRTVTIDCAGQRP
;
A
#
# COMPACT_ATOMS: atom_id res chain seq x y z
N MET A 1 -9.09 3.55 -9.97
CA MET A 1 -9.97 3.72 -8.78
C MET A 1 -11.16 4.66 -8.99
N LEU A 2 -11.02 5.84 -9.62
CA LEU A 2 -12.17 6.76 -9.82
C LEU A 2 -13.34 6.16 -10.61
N VAL A 3 -13.04 5.31 -11.60
CA VAL A 3 -14.05 4.62 -12.41
C VAL A 3 -15.00 3.76 -11.54
N ASN A 4 -14.56 3.28 -10.38
CA ASN A 4 -15.39 2.46 -9.48
C ASN A 4 -16.46 3.28 -8.74
N ILE A 5 -16.42 4.61 -8.79
CA ILE A 5 -17.40 5.48 -8.12
C ILE A 5 -18.59 5.77 -9.05
N TYR A 6 -18.41 5.64 -10.37
CA TYR A 6 -19.48 5.91 -11.31
C TYR A 6 -20.49 4.74 -11.35
N PRO A 7 -21.81 5.02 -11.26
CA PRO A 7 -22.84 3.99 -11.21
C PRO A 7 -23.14 3.42 -12.59
N PHE A 8 -22.24 2.58 -13.09
CA PHE A 8 -22.44 1.86 -14.33
C PHE A 8 -23.56 0.83 -14.16
N THR A 9 -24.55 0.86 -15.04
CA THR A 9 -25.68 -0.08 -15.05
C THR A 9 -25.27 -1.53 -15.29
N TRP A 10 -24.12 -1.74 -15.93
CA TRP A 10 -23.58 -3.06 -16.24
C TRP A 10 -22.67 -3.63 -15.14
N ALA A 11 -22.20 -2.81 -14.21
CA ALA A 11 -21.24 -3.23 -13.19
C ALA A 11 -21.96 -3.51 -11.86
N PRO A 12 -21.75 -4.67 -11.22
CA PRO A 12 -22.41 -4.98 -9.96
C PRO A 12 -21.96 -4.03 -8.86
N SER A 13 -22.89 -3.67 -7.98
CA SER A 13 -22.61 -2.91 -6.76
C SER A 13 -21.72 -3.72 -5.82
N CYS A 14 -20.95 -3.02 -4.99
CA CYS A 14 -20.12 -3.63 -3.96
C CYS A 14 -20.98 -4.34 -2.89
N ARG A 15 -20.36 -5.26 -2.16
CA ARG A 15 -20.95 -6.03 -1.07
C ARG A 15 -20.52 -5.46 0.27
N GLU A 16 -21.49 -4.98 1.03
CA GLU A 16 -21.26 -4.47 2.38
C GLU A 16 -20.65 -5.55 3.29
N GLY A 17 -19.72 -5.14 4.15
CA GLY A 17 -19.02 -6.03 5.08
C GLY A 17 -17.98 -6.96 4.47
N LEU A 18 -17.91 -7.07 3.13
CA LEU A 18 -16.87 -7.84 2.43
C LEU A 18 -15.88 -6.92 1.72
N ASP A 19 -16.42 -5.93 1.00
CA ASP A 19 -15.61 -5.04 0.18
C ASP A 19 -15.18 -3.80 0.95
N VAL A 20 -13.90 -3.47 0.84
CA VAL A 20 -13.30 -2.29 1.49
C VAL A 20 -14.06 -1.04 1.07
N PHE A 21 -14.55 -0.26 2.03
CA PHE A 21 -15.30 0.98 1.83
C PHE A 21 -16.69 0.86 1.24
N CYS A 22 -17.30 -0.33 1.21
CA CYS A 22 -18.64 -0.45 0.67
C CYS A 22 -19.69 0.10 1.64
N GLY A 23 -20.60 0.92 1.10
CA GLY A 23 -21.80 1.39 1.80
C GLY A 23 -22.72 2.18 0.87
N GLU A 24 -23.93 2.48 1.31
CA GLU A 24 -24.95 3.15 0.48
C GLU A 24 -24.62 4.62 0.15
N ARG A 25 -23.81 5.28 0.99
CA ARG A 25 -23.56 6.73 0.96
C ARG A 25 -22.07 7.04 0.95
N PHE A 26 -21.70 8.21 0.45
CA PHE A 26 -20.36 8.76 0.53
C PHE A 26 -20.18 9.54 1.83
N CYS A 27 -19.82 8.85 2.91
CA CYS A 27 -19.67 9.47 4.23
C CYS A 27 -18.44 8.94 4.97
N SER A 28 -17.78 9.82 5.72
CA SER A 28 -16.87 9.41 6.78
C SER A 28 -17.69 9.03 8.00
N VAL A 29 -17.53 7.80 8.45
CA VAL A 29 -18.22 7.27 9.63
C VAL A 29 -17.20 6.92 10.71
N THR A 30 -17.68 6.75 11.94
CA THR A 30 -16.82 6.31 13.03
C THR A 30 -16.68 4.80 12.93
N GLY A 31 -15.45 4.31 12.94
CA GLY A 31 -15.13 2.90 12.99
C GLY A 31 -15.01 2.35 14.42
N ASP A 32 -14.54 1.11 14.53
CA ASP A 32 -14.20 0.36 15.74
C ASP A 32 -13.24 1.17 16.62
N TRP A 33 -12.20 1.75 16.01
CA TRP A 33 -11.24 2.60 16.74
C TRP A 33 -10.66 3.75 15.92
N HIS A 34 -10.89 3.77 14.60
CA HIS A 34 -10.42 4.84 13.73
C HIS A 34 -11.53 5.32 12.78
N ILE A 35 -11.24 6.32 11.94
CA ILE A 35 -12.19 6.80 10.93
C ILE A 35 -12.39 5.71 9.88
N ALA A 36 -13.64 5.48 9.50
CA ALA A 36 -14.03 4.62 8.40
C ALA A 36 -14.64 5.44 7.28
N TRP A 37 -14.64 4.89 6.07
CA TRP A 37 -15.32 5.49 4.93
C TRP A 37 -16.30 4.52 4.29
N GLU A 38 -17.51 5.02 4.08
CA GLU A 38 -18.53 4.38 3.27
C GLU A 38 -18.55 5.07 1.91
N MET A 39 -18.65 4.28 0.84
CA MET A 39 -18.89 4.76 -0.51
C MET A 39 -19.63 3.73 -1.34
N ASN A 40 -20.62 4.22 -2.09
CA ASN A 40 -21.29 3.40 -3.08
C ASN A 40 -20.36 3.20 -4.27
N ARG A 41 -19.84 1.98 -4.42
CA ARG A 41 -18.91 1.62 -5.50
C ARG A 41 -19.43 0.49 -6.35
N HIS A 42 -19.03 0.54 -7.60
CA HIS A 42 -19.25 -0.49 -8.58
C HIS A 42 -17.95 -1.23 -8.88
N MET A 43 -18.08 -2.54 -9.02
CA MET A 43 -16.98 -3.48 -9.26
C MET A 43 -16.57 -3.47 -10.73
N VAL A 44 -15.75 -2.50 -11.12
CA VAL A 44 -15.15 -2.44 -12.45
C VAL A 44 -13.83 -3.21 -12.44
N ALA A 45 -13.61 -4.04 -13.47
CA ALA A 45 -12.40 -4.86 -13.61
C ALA A 45 -11.12 -4.02 -13.44
N PHE A 46 -10.12 -4.58 -12.74
CA PHE A 46 -8.81 -3.96 -12.44
C PHE A 46 -8.78 -2.75 -11.48
N GLY A 47 -9.93 -2.29 -11.00
CA GLY A 47 -10.01 -1.07 -10.18
C GLY A 47 -9.22 -1.14 -8.87
N GLY A 48 -9.23 -2.29 -8.17
CA GLY A 48 -8.47 -2.53 -6.94
C GLY A 48 -7.08 -3.15 -7.18
N THR A 49 -6.95 -4.01 -8.18
CA THR A 49 -5.70 -4.74 -8.49
C THR A 49 -4.59 -3.81 -8.96
N SER A 50 -4.93 -2.75 -9.70
CA SER A 50 -3.96 -1.76 -10.17
C SER A 50 -3.15 -1.10 -9.05
N TYR A 51 -3.79 -0.85 -7.90
CA TYR A 51 -3.11 -0.30 -6.74
C TYR A 51 -2.12 -1.29 -6.12
N ILE A 52 -2.51 -2.55 -5.94
CA ILE A 52 -1.63 -3.60 -5.40
C ILE A 52 -0.42 -3.83 -6.33
N LEU A 53 -0.65 -3.85 -7.64
CA LEU A 53 0.41 -3.97 -8.63
C LEU A 53 1.40 -2.79 -8.53
N ALA A 54 0.89 -1.56 -8.45
CA ALA A 54 1.73 -0.38 -8.37
C ALA A 54 2.47 -0.24 -7.03
N ALA A 55 1.80 -0.56 -5.92
CA ALA A 55 2.33 -0.37 -4.57
C ALA A 55 3.29 -1.48 -4.13
N PHE A 56 3.13 -2.71 -4.62
CA PHE A 56 3.93 -3.85 -4.15
C PHE A 56 4.67 -4.59 -5.25
N VAL A 57 4.00 -4.86 -6.38
CA VAL A 57 4.61 -5.68 -7.44
C VAL A 57 5.69 -4.89 -8.17
N LEU A 58 5.43 -3.64 -8.58
CA LEU A 58 6.44 -2.79 -9.22
C LEU A 58 7.70 -2.61 -8.33
N PRO A 59 7.59 -2.24 -7.04
CA PRO A 59 8.71 -2.23 -6.10
C PRO A 59 9.52 -3.51 -5.99
N LEU A 60 8.85 -4.66 -6.04
CA LEU A 60 9.53 -5.94 -6.04
C LEU A 60 10.29 -6.17 -7.36
N LEU A 61 9.69 -5.79 -8.49
CA LEU A 61 10.24 -5.96 -9.83
C LEU A 61 11.44 -5.05 -10.13
N TYR A 62 11.58 -3.87 -9.51
CA TYR A 62 12.80 -3.06 -9.66
C TYR A 62 13.83 -3.30 -8.55
N GLY A 63 13.57 -4.27 -7.67
CA GLY A 63 14.55 -4.79 -6.71
C GLY A 63 14.52 -4.21 -5.31
N SER A 64 13.52 -3.40 -4.98
CA SER A 64 13.34 -2.80 -3.66
C SER A 64 12.63 -3.72 -2.65
N TRP A 65 12.98 -5.01 -2.66
CA TRP A 65 12.25 -6.05 -1.93
C TRP A 65 12.22 -5.83 -0.40
N ARG A 66 13.28 -5.27 0.19
CA ARG A 66 13.32 -4.95 1.64
C ARG A 66 12.32 -3.87 2.01
N MET A 67 12.23 -2.83 1.18
CA MET A 67 11.27 -1.75 1.38
C MET A 67 9.84 -2.26 1.15
N THR A 68 9.63 -3.07 0.10
CA THR A 68 8.33 -3.69 -0.16
C THR A 68 7.87 -4.55 1.00
N LEU A 69 8.74 -5.44 1.51
CA LEU A 69 8.41 -6.31 2.65
C LEU A 69 8.10 -5.49 3.90
N TYR A 70 8.91 -4.47 4.16
CA TYR A 70 8.67 -3.58 5.30
C TYR A 70 7.32 -2.86 5.17
N HIS A 71 6.96 -2.38 3.97
CA HIS A 71 5.67 -1.74 3.71
C HIS A 71 4.48 -2.70 3.81
N ILE A 72 4.63 -3.96 3.38
CA ILE A 72 3.60 -5.01 3.54
C ILE A 72 3.34 -5.30 5.02
N VAL A 73 4.41 -5.44 5.81
CA VAL A 73 4.30 -5.74 7.24
C VAL A 73 3.69 -4.56 7.99
N SER A 74 4.23 -3.36 7.79
CA SER A 74 3.72 -2.18 8.50
C SER A 74 2.34 -1.74 8.04
N GLY A 75 1.98 -2.05 6.79
CA GLY A 75 0.76 -1.56 6.18
C GLY A 75 -0.38 -2.57 6.28
N PRO A 76 -0.65 -3.35 5.21
CA PRO A 76 -1.76 -4.30 5.18
C PRO A 76 -1.78 -5.28 6.35
N PHE A 77 -0.62 -5.78 6.77
CA PHE A 77 -0.57 -6.78 7.85
C PHE A 77 -0.94 -6.18 9.21
N LEU A 78 -0.35 -5.05 9.61
CA LEU A 78 -0.75 -4.38 10.85
C LEU A 78 -2.21 -3.91 10.80
N ALA A 79 -2.67 -3.39 9.65
CA ALA A 79 -4.06 -3.01 9.48
C ALA A 79 -5.01 -4.21 9.66
N PHE A 80 -4.69 -5.36 9.08
CA PHE A 80 -5.49 -6.58 9.19
C PHE A 80 -5.55 -7.13 10.63
N VAL A 81 -4.46 -6.99 11.38
CA VAL A 81 -4.41 -7.41 12.79
C VAL A 81 -5.19 -6.46 13.71
N THR A 82 -5.30 -5.19 13.34
CA THR A 82 -5.80 -4.12 14.24
C THR A 82 -7.25 -3.73 13.99
N THR A 83 -7.81 -3.99 12.80
CA THR A 83 -9.25 -3.78 12.54
C THR A 83 -9.86 -4.96 11.81
N ARG A 84 -11.10 -5.29 12.15
CA ARG A 84 -11.93 -6.25 11.41
C ARG A 84 -12.91 -5.56 10.48
N ASN A 85 -13.04 -4.24 10.59
CA ASN A 85 -13.93 -3.46 9.74
C ASN A 85 -13.25 -3.14 8.39
N PRO A 86 -13.80 -3.66 7.26
CA PRO A 86 -13.24 -3.39 5.95
C PRO A 86 -13.30 -1.91 5.56
N ASN A 87 -14.19 -1.12 6.16
CA ASN A 87 -14.34 0.32 5.87
C ASN A 87 -13.27 1.18 6.57
N GLU A 88 -12.61 0.65 7.60
CA GLU A 88 -11.50 1.31 8.32
C GLU A 88 -10.12 0.95 7.78
N PHE A 89 -10.03 -0.19 7.09
CA PHE A 89 -8.77 -0.84 6.75
C PHE A 89 -7.73 0.12 6.12
N ALA A 90 -8.16 0.95 5.17
CA ALA A 90 -7.26 1.87 4.51
C ALA A 90 -6.85 3.08 5.37
N ALA A 91 -7.74 3.55 6.25
CA ALA A 91 -7.44 4.65 7.16
C ALA A 91 -6.34 4.23 8.15
N VAL A 92 -6.51 3.04 8.73
CA VAL A 92 -5.55 2.39 9.61
C VAL A 92 -4.23 2.12 8.89
N TRP A 93 -4.26 1.61 7.66
CA TRP A 93 -3.05 1.43 6.86
C TRP A 93 -2.33 2.76 6.62
N CYS A 94 -3.04 3.85 6.31
CA CYS A 94 -2.43 5.17 6.19
C CYS A 94 -1.73 5.62 7.48
N LEU A 95 -2.35 5.43 8.65
CA LEU A 95 -1.76 5.75 9.94
C LEU A 95 -0.41 5.04 10.16
N TYR A 96 -0.36 3.73 9.94
CA TYR A 96 0.88 2.97 10.08
C TYR A 96 1.92 3.32 9.00
N SER A 97 1.48 3.66 7.79
CA SER A 97 2.38 4.10 6.72
C SER A 97 3.05 5.44 7.03
N ILE A 98 2.34 6.39 7.62
CA ILE A 98 2.93 7.66 8.07
C ILE A 98 3.91 7.40 9.21
N GLY A 99 3.55 6.55 10.18
CA GLY A 99 4.45 6.13 11.25
C GLY A 99 5.74 5.52 10.70
N LEU A 100 5.64 4.66 9.68
CA LEU A 100 6.78 4.11 8.96
C LEU A 100 7.65 5.20 8.33
N LEU A 101 7.05 6.15 7.61
CA LEU A 101 7.80 7.23 6.99
C LEU A 101 8.59 8.04 8.02
N LEU A 102 7.98 8.29 9.19
CA LEU A 102 8.66 8.95 10.31
C LEU A 102 9.81 8.11 10.86
N VAL A 103 9.63 6.80 11.04
CA VAL A 103 10.71 5.90 11.48
C VAL A 103 11.86 5.91 10.49
N VAL A 104 11.59 5.73 9.19
CA VAL A 104 12.64 5.71 8.16
C VAL A 104 13.36 7.06 8.05
N ALA A 105 12.64 8.17 8.21
CA ALA A 105 13.22 9.51 8.15
C ALA A 105 14.06 9.86 9.38
N LYS A 106 13.64 9.43 10.58
CA LYS A 106 14.26 9.82 11.86
C LYS A 106 15.27 8.81 12.40
N THR A 107 15.33 7.60 11.87
CA THR A 107 16.21 6.53 12.38
C THR A 107 17.18 6.03 11.30
N PRO A 108 18.33 5.42 11.68
CA PRO A 108 19.27 4.84 10.72
C PRO A 108 18.72 3.59 10.00
N VAL A 109 17.47 3.19 10.25
CA VAL A 109 16.79 2.07 9.57
C VAL A 109 16.81 2.24 8.05
N ARG A 110 16.82 3.48 7.54
CA ARG A 110 16.99 3.76 6.10
C ARG A 110 18.22 3.07 5.50
N LYS A 111 19.34 2.98 6.23
CA LYS A 111 20.58 2.34 5.73
C LYS A 111 20.41 0.83 5.54
N TRP A 112 19.58 0.19 6.37
CA TRP A 112 19.29 -1.25 6.31
C TRP A 112 18.29 -1.59 5.19
N LEU A 113 17.30 -0.71 4.98
CA LEU A 113 16.29 -0.86 3.93
C LEU A 113 16.85 -0.64 2.52
N PHE A 114 17.96 0.11 2.39
CA PHE A 114 18.62 0.31 1.11
C PHE A 114 19.22 -1.01 0.59
N VAL A 115 18.81 -1.42 -0.61
CA VAL A 115 19.25 -2.65 -1.26
C VAL A 115 20.32 -2.31 -2.31
N THR A 116 21.55 -2.77 -2.09
CA THR A 116 22.67 -2.56 -3.03
C THR A 116 22.89 -3.74 -3.98
N ARG A 117 22.31 -4.91 -3.68
CA ARG A 117 22.41 -6.12 -4.50
C ARG A 117 21.03 -6.75 -4.65
N TRP A 118 20.55 -6.86 -5.87
CA TRP A 118 19.28 -7.49 -6.19
C TRP A 118 19.51 -8.93 -6.65
N PRO A 119 18.84 -9.96 -6.07
CA PRO A 119 19.09 -11.36 -6.40
C PRO A 119 18.85 -11.71 -7.88
N GLY A 120 17.94 -11.02 -8.57
CA GLY A 120 17.63 -11.25 -9.98
C GLY A 120 18.63 -10.66 -10.98
N TYR A 121 19.49 -9.73 -10.55
CA TYR A 121 20.42 -9.03 -11.45
C TYR A 121 21.76 -9.76 -11.63
N GLY A 122 22.02 -10.82 -10.85
CA GLY A 122 23.24 -11.63 -10.99
C GLY A 122 23.33 -12.43 -12.30
N TRP A 123 22.21 -12.59 -13.03
CA TRP A 123 22.13 -13.37 -14.26
C TRP A 123 22.49 -12.55 -15.52
N PHE A 124 22.20 -11.24 -15.53
CA PHE A 124 22.48 -10.33 -16.64
C PHE A 124 23.70 -9.44 -16.33
N GLY A 125 24.91 -10.00 -16.38
CA GLY A 125 26.14 -9.25 -16.55
C GLY A 125 26.55 -8.33 -15.37
N ARG A 126 27.63 -8.71 -14.70
CA ARG A 126 28.41 -7.88 -13.76
C ARG A 126 28.40 -6.38 -14.10
N ARG A 127 27.50 -5.64 -13.46
CA ARG A 127 27.69 -4.24 -13.08
C ARG A 127 26.92 -4.07 -11.78
N THR A 128 27.61 -4.22 -10.66
CA THR A 128 27.19 -3.58 -9.41
C THR A 128 27.03 -2.10 -9.74
N VAL A 129 25.78 -1.65 -9.90
CA VAL A 129 25.49 -0.23 -9.86
C VAL A 129 25.66 0.16 -8.40
N THR A 130 26.91 0.44 -8.03
CA THR A 130 27.17 1.30 -6.88
C THR A 130 26.54 2.62 -7.23
N ILE A 131 25.31 2.83 -6.77
CA ILE A 131 24.77 4.19 -6.62
C ILE A 131 25.60 4.81 -5.50
N ASP A 132 26.81 5.26 -5.85
CA ASP A 132 27.59 6.14 -5.00
C ASP A 132 26.80 7.44 -4.92
N CYS A 133 25.97 7.57 -3.89
CA CYS A 133 25.60 8.88 -3.37
C CYS A 133 26.84 9.49 -2.70
N ALA A 134 27.89 9.75 -3.48
CA ALA A 134 28.99 10.58 -3.08
C ALA A 134 28.45 12.01 -2.93
N GLY A 135 27.96 12.38 -1.74
CA GLY A 135 27.55 13.76 -1.50
C GLY A 135 26.67 14.08 -0.30
N GLN A 136 26.27 13.13 0.56
CA GLN A 136 25.49 13.47 1.77
C GLN A 136 26.13 12.84 3.01
N ARG A 137 27.17 13.51 3.52
CA ARG A 137 27.62 13.41 4.91
C ARG A 137 26.71 14.28 5.80
N PRO A 138 26.58 13.94 7.10
CA PRO A 138 25.50 14.39 7.99
C PRO A 138 25.42 15.90 8.18
#